data_AF-A0A379EZN1-F1
#
_entry.id   AF-A0A379EZN1-F1
#
_cell.length_a   1.000
_cell.length_b   1.000
_cell.length_c   1.000
_cell.angle_alpha   90.00
_cell.angle_beta   90.00
_cell.angle_gamma   90.00
#
_symmetry.space_group_name_H-M   'P 1'
#
loop_
_entity.id
_entity.type
_entity.pdbx_description
1 polymer ?
#
loop_
_entity_poly.entity_id
_entity_poly.type
_entity_poly.pdbx_seq_one_letter_code
_entity_poly.pdbx_strand_id
1 'polypeptide(L)' 'MQKRHYLNESFRLFLKKGHADVSFSDLVEATNVSRGNMFHHFKNKEDIFHHAVDSFEFTIDQEM' A
#
# COMPACT_ATOMS: atom_id res chain seq x y z
N MET A 1 12.82 -6.29 5.41
CA MET A 1 11.65 -7.01 5.95
C MET A 1 10.44 -6.10 6.15
N GLN A 2 10.55 -4.95 6.84
CA GLN A 2 9.39 -4.06 7.13
C GLN A 2 8.72 -3.43 5.88
N LYS A 3 9.48 -3.13 4.82
CA LYS A 3 8.97 -2.40 3.66
C LYS A 3 7.87 -3.13 2.87
N ARG A 4 8.04 -4.45 2.73
CA ARG A 4 7.10 -5.31 1.99
C ARG A 4 5.78 -5.51 2.74
N HIS A 5 5.81 -5.54 4.07
CA HIS A 5 4.61 -5.75 4.86
C HIS A 5 3.63 -4.57 4.73
N TYR A 6 4.08 -3.33 4.92
CA TYR A 6 3.16 -2.20 4.83
C TYR A 6 2.70 -1.91 3.38
N LEU A 7 3.53 -2.20 2.37
CA LEU A 7 3.10 -2.13 0.98
C LEU A 7 1.97 -3.11 0.72
N ASN A 8 2.05 -4.30 1.30
CA ASN A 8 0.99 -5.28 1.19
C ASN A 8 -0.33 -4.81 1.84
N GLU A 9 -0.27 -4.27 3.04
CA GLU A 9 -1.45 -3.73 3.72
C GLU A 9 -2.01 -2.49 3.02
N SER A 10 -1.14 -1.63 2.48
CA SER A 10 -1.54 -0.48 1.67
C SER A 10 -2.30 -0.93 0.43
N PHE A 11 -1.78 -1.94 -0.29
CA PHE A 11 -2.45 -2.50 -1.46
C PHE A 11 -3.84 -3.08 -1.11
N ARG A 12 -3.93 -3.88 -0.04
CA ARG A 12 -5.21 -4.43 0.44
C ARG A 12 -6.21 -3.32 0.75
N LEU A 13 -5.75 -2.25 1.40
CA LEU A 13 -6.58 -1.10 1.70
C LEU A 13 -7.06 -0.39 0.41
N PHE A 14 -6.17 -0.20 -0.57
CA PHE A 14 -6.51 0.38 -1.86
C PHE A 14 -7.51 -0.48 -2.64
N LEU A 15 -7.39 -1.81 -2.62
CA LEU A 15 -8.37 -2.71 -3.25
C LEU A 15 -9.74 -2.65 -2.55
N LYS A 16 -9.76 -2.48 -1.22
CA LYS A 16 -10.99 -2.47 -0.43
C LYS A 16 -11.76 -1.15 -0.52
N LYS A 17 -11.06 -0.02 -0.46
CA LYS A 17 -11.68 1.33 -0.44
C LYS A 17 -11.62 2.06 -1.77
N GLY A 18 -10.77 1.63 -2.70
CA GLY A 18 -10.43 2.40 -3.90
C GLY A 18 -9.37 3.46 -3.62
N HIS A 19 -8.47 3.69 -4.58
CA HIS A 19 -7.36 4.64 -4.43
C HIS A 19 -7.80 6.06 -4.04
N ALA A 20 -8.89 6.56 -4.63
CA ALA A 20 -9.40 7.91 -4.38
C ALA A 20 -9.79 8.12 -2.90
N ASP A 21 -10.44 7.14 -2.28
CA ASP A 21 -11.04 7.25 -0.94
C ASP A 21 -10.08 6.90 0.21
N VAL A 22 -8.87 6.42 -0.11
CA VAL A 22 -7.83 6.18 0.89
C VAL A 22 -7.15 7.49 1.29
N SER A 23 -7.06 7.74 2.60
CA SER A 23 -6.29 8.84 3.19
C SER A 23 -4.96 8.35 3.79
N PHE A 24 -4.05 9.29 4.10
CA PHE A 24 -2.85 8.98 4.88
C PHE A 24 -3.16 8.49 6.30
N SER A 25 -4.29 8.89 6.89
CA SER A 25 -4.70 8.37 8.20
C SER A 25 -5.06 6.88 8.10
N ASP A 26 -5.82 6.49 7.07
CA ASP A 26 -6.16 5.09 6.83
C ASP A 26 -4.91 4.25 6.60
N LEU A 27 -3.92 4.78 5.85
CA LEU A 27 -2.65 4.10 5.61
C LEU A 27 -1.87 3.90 6.92
N VAL A 28 -1.77 4.93 7.76
CA VAL A 28 -1.09 4.83 9.06
C VAL A 28 -1.75 3.76 9.94
N GLU A 29 -3.08 3.73 9.98
CA GLU A 29 -3.84 2.75 10.74
C GLU A 29 -3.64 1.32 10.20
N ALA A 30 -3.76 1.12 8.89
CA ALA A 30 -3.65 -0.20 8.26
C ALA A 30 -2.24 -0.79 8.33
N THR A 31 -1.21 0.07 8.36
CA THR A 31 0.19 -0.36 8.27
C THR A 31 0.95 -0.31 9.60
N ASN A 32 0.40 0.39 10.60
CA ASN A 32 1.10 0.78 11.83
C ASN A 32 2.42 1.53 11.58
N VAL A 33 2.58 2.15 10.40
CA VAL A 33 3.73 3.01 10.06
C VAL A 33 3.34 4.45 10.29
N SER A 34 4.19 5.20 11.02
CA SER A 34 3.91 6.61 11.28
C SER A 34 3.93 7.44 9.99
N ARG A 35 3.14 8.51 9.98
CA ARG A 35 3.05 9.43 8.84
C ARG A 35 4.42 10.01 8.44
N GLY A 36 5.27 10.35 9.42
CA GLY A 36 6.61 10.86 9.16
C GLY A 36 7.52 9.84 8.47
N ASN A 37 7.42 8.56 8.87
CA ASN A 37 8.15 7.48 8.22
C ASN A 37 7.64 7.23 6.79
N MET A 38 6.32 7.32 6.57
CA MET A 38 5.77 7.25 5.21
C MET A 38 6.31 8.37 4.31
N PHE A 39 6.31 9.61 4.77
CA PHE A 39 6.84 10.73 3.97
C PHE A 39 8.36 10.67 3.76
N HIS A 40 9.09 9.94 4.61
CA HIS A 40 10.51 9.66 4.38
C HIS A 40 10.72 8.68 3.21
N HIS A 41 9.76 7.78 2.98
CA HIS A 41 9.85 6.75 1.95
C HIS A 41 9.10 7.06 0.66
N PHE A 42 8.07 7.90 0.72
CA PHE A 42 7.19 8.19 -0.41
C PHE A 42 6.85 9.66 -0.50
N LYS A 43 6.71 10.13 -1.73
CA LYS A 43 6.41 11.54 -2.02
C LYS A 43 4.95 11.88 -1.76
N ASN A 44 4.04 10.96 -2.05
CA ASN A 44 2.59 11.17 -1.94
C ASN A 44 1.83 9.83 -1.96
N LYS A 45 0.50 9.88 -1.92
CA LYS A 45 -0.36 8.68 -1.96
C LYS A 45 -0.21 7.88 -3.26
N GLU A 46 -0.06 8.55 -4.39
CA GLU A 46 0.11 7.93 -5.71
C GLU A 46 1.39 7.09 -5.75
N ASP A 47 2.48 7.61 -5.18
CA ASP A 47 3.76 6.92 -5.07
C ASP A 47 3.65 5.65 -4.20
N ILE A 48 2.90 5.72 -3.09
CA ILE A 48 2.59 4.54 -2.26
C ILE A 48 1.79 3.52 -3.07
N PHE A 49 0.77 3.97 -3.82
CA PHE A 49 -0.06 3.11 -4.64
C PHE A 49 0.75 2.39 -5.71
N HIS A 50 1.59 3.10 -6.47
CA HIS A 50 2.47 2.50 -7.47
C HIS A 50 3.40 1.45 -6.85
N HIS A 51 4.09 1.79 -5.76
CA HIS A 51 4.96 0.82 -5.08
C HIS A 51 4.19 -0.38 -4.54
N ALA A 52 2.96 -0.19 -4.08
CA ALA A 52 2.11 -1.25 -3.56
C ALA A 52 1.67 -2.20 -4.68
N VAL A 53 1.26 -1.66 -5.82
CA VAL A 53 0.91 -2.42 -7.04
C VAL A 53 2.14 -3.17 -7.57
N ASP A 54 3.28 -2.49 -7.73
CA ASP A 54 4.52 -3.09 -8.25
C ASP A 54 5.07 -4.19 -7.33
N SER A 55 4.81 -4.08 -6.02
CA SER A 55 5.22 -5.10 -5.05
C SER A 55 4.35 -6.35 -5.05
N PHE A 56 3.16 -6.28 -5.66
CA PHE A 56 2.27 -7.41 -5.81
C PHE A 56 2.56 -8.13 -7.12
N GLU A 57 3.30 -9.24 -7.04
CA GLU A 57 3.35 -10.19 -8.15
C GLU A 57 1.97 -10.86 -8.27
N PHE A 58 1.27 -10.58 -9.36
CA PHE A 58 0.03 -11.28 -9.71
C PHE A 58 0.39 -12.70 -10.13
N THR A 59 0.44 -13.64 -9.19
CA THR A 59 0.39 -15.06 -9.54
C THR A 59 -1.03 -15.33 -10.00
N ILE A 60 -1.26 -15.37 -11.31
CA ILE A 60 -2.48 -15.95 -11.83
C ILE A 60 -2.36 -17.44 -11.51
N ASP A 61 -3.17 -17.92 -10.56
CA ASP A 61 -3.41 -19.36 -10.42
C ASP A 61 -4.08 -19.80 -11.74
N GLN A 62 -3.27 -20.31 -12.66
CA GLN A 62 -3.71 -20.95 -13.89
C GLN A 62 -4.28 -22.33 -13.52
N GLU A 63 -5.45 -22.35 -12.88
CA GLU A 63 -6.31 -23.53 -12.77
C GLU A 63 -7.73 -23.15 -13.24
N MET A 64 -7.90 -22.99 -14.55
CA MET A 64 -9.14 -23.28 -15.27
C MET A 64 -8.81 -23.75 -16.68
#